data_AF-A0A2V7TSC4-F1
#
_entry.id   AF-A0A2V7TSC4-F1
#
_cell.length_a   1.000
_cell.length_b   1.000
_cell.length_c   1.000
_cell.angle_alpha   90.00
_cell.angle_beta   90.00
_cell.angle_gamma   90.00
#
_symmetry.space_group_name_H-M   'P 1'
#
loop_
_entity.id
_entity.type
_entity.pdbx_description
1 polymer ?
#
loop_
_entity_poly.entity_id
_entity_poly.type
_entity_poly.pdbx_seq_one_letter_code
_entity_poly.pdbx_strand_id
1 'polypeptide(L)'
;MVFVVAGVAVYVALAVSSLRTQSATFDEGSHLPAGYTYLKLGDHRLNPEHPPLVKTLAALPLLFMDVTMKTDDEAWALRRQWEFGKRFLYRWNDADRLLFWGRLPIVALGGLLGVSVFLWARHRYGVRVATLALFLCVLSPDVLAHGQLVTTDVGIALFMFLSVLAFDAASRRVSPGRVILAGLAAGAAFATKFSAVLLLPILASLALVAVFTPEPVALALPGRPPRDMSSRGARLAAMAVTLAVVGLLSLLIVWASYGFRSRLSPDPTVEAAFEWSRVEPDSALQGPVARLVRASGVLPEAFVFGFLRFFKHSEPRPAFLLGRVSNEGWWYFFPVTF
;
A
#
# COMPACT_ATOMS: atom_id res chain seq x y z
N MET A 1 12.71 24.39 9.63
CA MET A 1 12.90 23.07 10.27
C MET A 1 12.12 22.95 11.56
N VAL A 2 12.16 23.93 12.47
CA VAL A 2 11.45 23.90 13.77
C VAL A 2 9.98 23.48 13.66
N PHE A 3 9.20 24.08 12.74
CA PHE A 3 7.78 23.74 12.59
C PHE A 3 7.51 22.31 12.09
N VAL A 4 8.40 21.73 11.29
CA VAL A 4 8.27 20.34 10.84
C VAL A 4 8.48 19.39 12.00
N VAL A 5 9.55 19.64 12.76
CA VAL A 5 9.85 18.86 13.97
C VAL A 5 8.70 18.97 14.96
N ALA A 6 8.17 20.18 15.20
CA ALA A 6 7.04 20.39 16.09
C ALA A 6 5.78 19.64 15.62
N GLY A 7 5.38 19.77 14.36
CA GLY A 7 4.18 19.09 13.84
C GLY A 7 4.28 17.57 13.90
N VAL A 8 5.43 17.01 13.49
CA VAL A 8 5.68 15.56 13.58
C VAL A 8 5.76 15.10 15.04
N ALA A 9 6.37 15.89 15.93
CA ALA A 9 6.41 15.56 17.36
C ALA A 9 5.02 15.54 17.99
N VAL A 10 4.15 16.49 17.64
CA VAL A 10 2.74 16.50 18.07
C VAL A 10 2.02 15.26 17.56
N TYR A 11 2.16 14.93 16.28
CA TYR A 11 1.57 13.72 15.69
C TYR A 11 2.01 12.45 16.44
N VAL A 12 3.32 12.28 16.61
CA VAL A 12 3.89 11.11 17.29
C VAL A 12 3.42 11.06 18.75
N ALA A 13 3.38 12.19 19.45
CA ALA A 13 2.91 12.24 20.83
C ALA A 13 1.44 11.81 20.96
N LEU A 14 0.57 12.30 20.07
CA LEU A 14 -0.84 11.91 20.02
C LEU A 14 -1.00 10.43 19.70
N ALA A 15 -0.31 9.95 18.66
CA ALA A 15 -0.36 8.54 18.27
C ALA A 15 0.13 7.64 19.41
N VAL A 16 1.33 7.89 19.97
CA VAL A 16 1.92 7.08 21.05
C VAL A 16 1.10 7.10 22.33
N SER A 17 0.48 8.24 22.68
CA SER A 17 -0.45 8.30 23.81
C SER A 17 -1.64 7.36 23.61
N SER A 18 -2.18 7.34 22.40
CA SER A 18 -3.29 6.48 22.04
C SER A 18 -2.87 5.00 21.99
N LEU A 19 -1.65 4.69 21.53
CA LEU A 19 -1.08 3.33 21.55
C LEU A 19 -1.11 2.67 22.94
N ARG A 20 -0.98 3.47 24.00
CA ARG A 20 -0.92 3.00 25.40
C ARG A 20 -2.28 2.88 26.07
N THR A 21 -3.32 3.48 25.49
CA THR A 21 -4.63 3.64 26.13
C THR A 21 -5.76 2.95 25.38
N GLN A 22 -5.55 2.58 24.11
CA GLN A 22 -6.56 1.99 23.25
C GLN A 22 -6.27 0.52 22.93
N SER A 23 -7.33 -0.29 22.93
CA SER A 23 -7.31 -1.70 22.55
C SER A 23 -7.07 -1.89 21.05
N ALA A 24 -6.87 -3.15 20.63
CA ALA A 24 -6.78 -3.50 19.22
C ALA A 24 -8.10 -3.29 18.47
N THR A 25 -7.99 -3.00 17.18
CA THR A 25 -9.11 -3.05 16.23
C THR A 25 -9.13 -4.37 15.44
N PHE A 26 -10.19 -4.59 14.66
CA PHE A 26 -10.47 -5.88 14.01
C PHE A 26 -9.34 -6.33 13.06
N ASP A 27 -8.80 -5.42 12.28
CA ASP A 27 -7.79 -5.70 11.25
C ASP A 27 -6.38 -5.90 11.82
N GLU A 28 -6.07 -5.33 12.98
CA GLU A 28 -4.75 -5.51 13.59
C GLU A 28 -4.51 -6.97 13.98
N GLY A 29 -5.58 -7.65 14.39
CA GLY A 29 -5.57 -9.07 14.68
C GLY A 29 -5.26 -9.95 13.47
N SER A 30 -5.58 -9.53 12.24
CA SER A 30 -5.25 -10.30 11.03
C SER A 30 -3.92 -9.85 10.42
N HIS A 31 -3.65 -8.54 10.38
CA HIS A 31 -2.50 -7.96 9.68
C HIS A 31 -1.17 -8.21 10.37
N LEU A 32 -1.07 -7.97 11.69
CA LEU A 32 0.19 -8.11 12.41
C LEU A 32 0.69 -9.56 12.42
N PRO A 33 -0.15 -10.57 12.75
CA PRO A 33 0.27 -11.97 12.72
C PRO A 33 0.59 -12.46 11.32
N ALA A 34 -0.17 -12.05 10.29
CA ALA A 34 0.14 -12.38 8.91
C ALA A 34 1.50 -11.79 8.47
N GLY A 35 1.77 -10.53 8.79
CA GLY A 35 3.07 -9.91 8.53
C GLY A 35 4.23 -10.69 9.17
N TYR A 36 4.02 -11.21 10.38
CA TYR A 36 5.00 -12.03 11.08
C TYR A 36 5.22 -13.38 10.38
N THR A 37 4.17 -14.06 9.90
CA THR A 37 4.32 -15.33 9.18
C THR A 37 5.04 -15.14 7.84
N TYR A 38 4.86 -13.99 7.18
CA TYR A 38 5.55 -13.68 5.93
C TYR A 38 7.06 -13.53 6.17
N LEU A 39 7.44 -12.80 7.22
CA LEU A 39 8.84 -12.59 7.57
C LEU A 39 9.52 -13.86 8.09
N LYS A 40 8.85 -14.61 8.97
CA LYS A 40 9.45 -15.74 9.68
C LYS A 40 9.45 -17.03 8.85
N LEU A 41 8.40 -17.27 8.07
CA LEU A 41 8.21 -18.52 7.33
C LEU A 41 8.26 -18.34 5.81
N GLY A 42 8.14 -17.11 5.30
CA GLY A 42 7.89 -16.89 3.86
C GLY A 42 6.53 -17.44 3.41
N ASP A 43 5.55 -17.50 4.33
CA ASP A 43 4.25 -18.11 4.10
C ASP A 43 3.13 -17.05 4.13
N HIS A 44 2.58 -16.78 2.95
CA HIS A 44 1.58 -15.78 2.63
C HIS A 44 0.13 -16.29 2.69
N ARG A 45 -0.13 -17.46 3.29
CA ARG A 45 -1.49 -18.06 3.35
C ARG A 45 -2.50 -17.24 4.15
N LEU A 46 -2.05 -16.50 5.17
CA LEU A 46 -2.91 -15.66 6.01
C LEU A 46 -3.03 -14.28 5.38
N ASN A 47 -4.24 -13.74 5.32
CA ASN A 47 -4.53 -12.40 4.79
C ASN A 47 -3.99 -12.10 3.38
N PRO A 48 -4.19 -12.95 2.35
CA PRO A 48 -3.74 -12.63 0.99
C PRO A 48 -4.51 -11.45 0.36
N GLU A 49 -5.63 -11.00 0.95
CA GLU A 49 -6.46 -9.88 0.47
C GLU A 49 -5.73 -8.52 0.43
N HIS A 50 -4.57 -8.43 1.08
CA HIS A 50 -3.68 -7.27 1.00
C HIS A 50 -2.24 -7.69 0.69
N PRO A 51 -1.56 -6.98 -0.22
CA PRO A 51 -0.12 -7.14 -0.44
C PRO A 51 0.73 -6.95 0.84
N PRO A 52 1.95 -7.51 0.89
CA PRO A 52 2.64 -7.76 2.15
C PRO A 52 3.36 -6.55 2.76
N LEU A 53 3.74 -5.52 2.00
CA LEU A 53 4.76 -4.54 2.40
C LEU A 53 4.52 -3.88 3.77
N VAL A 54 3.32 -3.34 4.01
CA VAL A 54 3.05 -2.63 5.27
C VAL A 54 2.85 -3.62 6.43
N LYS A 55 2.32 -4.81 6.15
CA LYS A 55 2.19 -5.88 7.16
C LYS A 55 3.56 -6.37 7.62
N THR A 56 4.49 -6.61 6.68
CA THR A 56 5.85 -7.02 7.01
C THR A 56 6.59 -5.89 7.72
N LEU A 57 6.43 -4.63 7.28
CA LEU A 57 7.02 -3.49 7.98
C LEU A 57 6.52 -3.39 9.44
N ALA A 58 5.21 -3.55 9.65
CA ALA A 58 4.63 -3.57 10.99
C ALA A 58 5.13 -4.75 11.84
N ALA A 59 5.29 -5.93 11.24
CA ALA A 59 5.77 -7.11 11.96
C ALA A 59 7.30 -7.16 12.15
N LEU A 60 8.07 -6.27 11.52
CA LEU A 60 9.54 -6.29 11.59
C LEU A 60 10.09 -6.25 13.03
N PRO A 61 9.58 -5.43 13.96
CA PRO A 61 10.04 -5.42 15.35
C PRO A 61 9.86 -6.76 16.07
N LEU A 62 8.83 -7.53 15.70
CA LEU A 62 8.52 -8.82 16.34
C LEU A 62 9.62 -9.87 16.07
N LEU A 63 10.42 -9.72 15.01
CA LEU A 63 11.56 -10.62 14.76
C LEU A 63 12.64 -10.56 15.84
N PHE A 64 12.67 -9.47 16.62
CA PHE A 64 13.63 -9.25 17.70
C PHE A 64 13.03 -9.51 19.09
N MET A 65 11.84 -10.14 19.13
CA MET A 65 11.10 -10.43 20.34
C MET A 65 10.92 -11.94 20.49
N ASP A 66 10.66 -12.38 21.73
CA ASP A 66 10.29 -13.78 21.99
C ASP A 66 8.80 -13.97 21.68
N VAL A 67 8.51 -14.32 20.43
CA VAL A 67 7.14 -14.48 19.90
C VAL A 67 6.85 -15.95 19.67
N THR A 68 5.88 -16.47 20.43
CA THR A 68 5.38 -17.84 20.29
C THR A 68 4.41 -17.93 19.12
N MET A 69 4.64 -18.90 18.24
CA MET A 69 3.73 -19.20 17.13
C MET A 69 3.54 -20.72 17.03
N LYS A 70 2.29 -21.17 17.06
CA LYS A 70 1.92 -22.59 16.98
C LYS A 70 1.45 -22.92 15.56
N THR A 71 2.31 -23.54 14.78
CA THR A 71 2.00 -23.96 13.39
C THR A 71 1.24 -25.27 13.30
N ASP A 72 1.05 -25.97 14.42
CA ASP A 72 0.17 -27.12 14.59
C ASP A 72 -1.28 -26.73 14.91
N ASP A 73 -1.56 -25.43 15.12
CA ASP A 73 -2.88 -24.94 15.44
C ASP A 73 -3.86 -25.04 14.25
N GLU A 74 -5.09 -25.47 14.52
CA GLU A 74 -6.14 -25.61 13.52
C GLU A 74 -6.39 -24.32 12.71
N ALA A 75 -6.32 -23.14 13.36
CA ALA A 75 -6.57 -21.87 12.67
C ALA A 75 -5.47 -21.55 11.64
N TRP A 76 -4.25 -22.04 11.84
CA TRP A 76 -3.17 -21.97 10.86
C TRP A 76 -3.44 -22.90 9.67
N ALA A 77 -3.78 -24.16 9.95
CA ALA A 77 -4.07 -25.17 8.93
C ALA A 77 -5.26 -24.76 8.04
N LEU A 78 -6.33 -24.25 8.65
CA LEU A 78 -7.55 -23.84 7.96
C LEU A 78 -7.51 -22.40 7.41
N ARG A 79 -6.39 -21.67 7.56
CA ARG A 79 -6.21 -20.29 7.08
C ARG A 79 -7.23 -19.30 7.71
N ARG A 80 -7.66 -19.55 8.96
CA ARG A 80 -8.62 -18.74 9.72
C ARG A 80 -7.91 -17.54 10.35
N GLN A 81 -7.57 -16.55 9.53
CA GLN A 81 -6.71 -15.41 9.90
C GLN A 81 -7.10 -14.71 11.20
N TRP A 82 -8.38 -14.44 11.44
CA TRP A 82 -8.84 -13.75 12.65
C TRP A 82 -8.77 -14.63 13.90
N GLU A 83 -9.04 -15.93 13.78
CA GLU A 83 -8.90 -16.86 14.90
C GLU A 83 -7.45 -17.12 15.24
N PHE A 84 -6.62 -17.34 14.22
CA PHE A 84 -5.18 -17.45 14.39
C PHE A 84 -4.64 -16.19 15.07
N GLY A 85 -5.05 -15.02 14.59
CA GLY A 85 -4.66 -13.74 15.16
C GLY A 85 -5.06 -13.54 16.61
N LYS A 86 -6.29 -13.92 16.98
CA LYS A 86 -6.76 -13.88 18.38
C LYS A 86 -5.92 -14.80 19.27
N ARG A 87 -5.60 -16.02 18.82
CA ARG A 87 -4.77 -16.97 19.59
C ARG A 87 -3.33 -16.46 19.69
N PHE A 88 -2.77 -15.99 18.57
CA PHE A 88 -1.43 -15.42 18.49
C PHE A 88 -1.25 -14.23 19.44
N LEU A 89 -2.15 -13.25 19.39
CA LEU A 89 -2.02 -12.04 20.22
C LEU A 89 -2.38 -12.29 21.68
N TYR A 90 -3.50 -12.98 21.97
CA TYR A 90 -4.09 -12.97 23.32
C TYR A 90 -3.95 -14.30 24.08
N ARG A 91 -3.56 -15.40 23.44
CA ARG A 91 -3.38 -16.69 24.12
C ARG A 91 -1.93 -17.14 24.20
N TRP A 92 -1.13 -16.84 23.18
CA TRP A 92 0.26 -17.33 23.10
C TRP A 92 1.28 -16.25 23.41
N ASN A 93 0.90 -14.98 23.32
CA ASN A 93 1.79 -13.84 23.51
C ASN A 93 1.11 -12.75 24.33
N ASP A 94 1.87 -11.68 24.58
CA ASP A 94 1.41 -10.43 25.16
C ASP A 94 0.93 -9.49 24.04
N ALA A 95 -0.39 -9.40 23.87
CA ALA A 95 -1.02 -8.61 22.80
C ALA A 95 -0.60 -7.14 22.84
N ASP A 96 -0.62 -6.51 24.02
CA ASP A 96 -0.35 -5.09 24.19
C ASP A 96 1.10 -4.79 23.80
N ARG A 97 2.03 -5.64 24.22
CA ARG A 97 3.43 -5.52 23.85
C ARG A 97 3.63 -5.70 22.34
N LEU A 98 3.07 -6.75 21.73
CA LEU A 98 3.24 -6.99 20.29
C LEU A 98 2.62 -5.87 19.45
N LEU A 99 1.41 -5.41 19.79
CA LEU A 99 0.73 -4.34 19.09
C LEU A 99 1.45 -3.00 19.26
N PHE A 100 1.94 -2.67 20.46
CA PHE A 100 2.70 -1.44 20.67
C PHE A 100 3.88 -1.34 19.69
N TRP A 101 4.72 -2.39 19.62
CA TRP A 101 5.85 -2.42 18.71
C TRP A 101 5.42 -2.49 17.25
N GLY A 102 4.35 -3.23 16.94
CA GLY A 102 3.81 -3.35 15.59
C GLY A 102 3.22 -2.05 15.02
N ARG A 103 2.71 -1.17 15.89
CA ARG A 103 2.13 0.12 15.51
C ARG A 103 3.18 1.21 15.24
N LEU A 104 4.37 1.13 15.86
CA LEU A 104 5.43 2.16 15.69
C LEU A 104 5.85 2.38 14.21
N PRO A 105 6.04 1.34 13.38
CA PRO A 105 6.31 1.54 11.97
C PRO A 105 5.17 2.28 11.23
N ILE A 106 3.91 2.05 11.60
CA ILE A 106 2.78 2.77 11.00
C ILE A 106 2.77 4.24 11.41
N VAL A 107 3.07 4.53 12.68
CA VAL A 107 3.27 5.90 13.15
C VAL A 107 4.40 6.58 12.37
N ALA A 108 5.49 5.87 12.09
CA ALA A 108 6.56 6.41 11.24
C ALA A 108 6.06 6.73 9.81
N LEU A 109 5.25 5.86 9.19
CA LEU A 109 4.65 6.12 7.87
C LEU A 109 3.74 7.36 7.90
N GLY A 110 2.93 7.53 8.95
CA GLY A 110 2.09 8.73 9.10
C GLY A 110 2.90 10.02 9.28
N GLY A 111 3.98 9.96 10.06
CA GLY A 111 4.94 11.07 10.17
C GLY A 111 5.60 11.40 8.83
N LEU A 112 6.01 10.38 8.07
CA LEU A 112 6.57 10.54 6.72
C LEU A 112 5.56 11.14 5.74
N LEU A 113 4.28 10.80 5.85
CA LEU A 113 3.21 11.44 5.07
C LEU A 113 3.14 12.94 5.38
N GLY A 114 3.08 13.31 6.66
CA GLY A 114 3.09 14.73 7.07
C GLY A 114 4.32 15.49 6.55
N VAL A 115 5.51 14.90 6.66
CA VAL A 115 6.75 15.50 6.12
C VAL A 115 6.67 15.65 4.60
N SER A 116 6.15 14.65 3.89
CA SER A 116 6.00 14.69 2.44
C SER A 116 5.05 15.80 1.99
N VAL A 117 3.92 15.97 2.68
CA VAL A 117 2.98 17.08 2.46
C VAL A 117 3.66 18.42 2.69
N PHE A 118 4.41 18.58 3.79
CA PHE A 118 5.16 19.81 4.06
C PHE A 118 6.17 20.13 2.96
N LEU A 119 7.01 19.15 2.57
CA LEU A 119 8.07 19.36 1.57
C LEU A 119 7.48 19.73 0.21
N TRP A 120 6.40 19.06 -0.19
CA TRP A 120 5.67 19.37 -1.41
C TRP A 120 5.08 20.78 -1.39
N ALA A 121 4.36 21.14 -0.33
CA ALA A 121 3.73 22.44 -0.18
C ALA A 121 4.77 23.56 -0.09
N ARG A 122 5.91 23.32 0.58
CA ARG A 122 7.01 24.29 0.69
C ARG A 122 7.59 24.62 -0.67
N HIS A 123 7.77 23.61 -1.52
CA HIS A 123 8.34 23.80 -2.84
C HIS A 123 7.45 24.66 -3.75
N ARG A 124 6.12 24.59 -3.57
CA ARG A 124 5.15 25.30 -4.42
C ARG A 124 4.66 26.64 -3.85
N TYR A 125 4.47 26.73 -2.54
CA TYR A 125 3.74 27.83 -1.88
C TYR A 125 4.52 28.48 -0.73
N GLY A 126 5.77 28.06 -0.51
CA GLY A 126 6.62 28.58 0.55
C GLY A 126 6.30 28.02 1.94
N VAL A 127 7.06 28.48 2.94
CA VAL A 127 7.11 27.84 4.28
C VAL A 127 5.83 28.04 5.09
N ARG A 128 5.15 29.18 4.95
CA ARG A 128 3.94 29.48 5.73
C ARG A 128 2.80 28.53 5.38
N VAL A 129 2.50 28.39 4.08
CA VAL A 129 1.48 27.47 3.56
C VAL A 129 1.85 26.01 3.86
N ALA A 130 3.12 25.65 3.72
CA ALA A 130 3.60 24.32 4.06
C ALA A 130 3.38 23.96 5.53
N THR A 131 3.61 24.91 6.44
CA THR A 131 3.40 24.72 7.87
C THR A 131 1.92 24.49 8.17
N LEU A 132 1.03 25.30 7.59
CA LEU A 132 -0.42 25.11 7.72
C LEU A 132 -0.85 23.74 7.17
N ALA A 133 -0.40 23.36 5.96
CA ALA A 133 -0.71 22.08 5.35
C ALA A 133 -0.23 20.89 6.18
N LEU A 134 0.96 20.98 6.80
CA LEU A 134 1.46 19.97 7.73
C LEU A 134 0.52 19.80 8.91
N PHE A 135 0.14 20.88 9.59
CA PHE A 135 -0.75 20.81 10.76
C PHE A 135 -2.15 20.31 10.39
N LEU A 136 -2.70 20.73 9.25
CA LEU A 136 -3.97 20.19 8.75
C LEU A 136 -3.88 18.68 8.46
N CYS A 137 -2.76 18.21 7.92
CA CYS A 137 -2.54 16.80 7.65
C CYS A 137 -2.41 16.00 8.94
N VAL A 138 -1.52 16.40 9.85
CA VAL A 138 -1.23 15.59 11.05
C VAL A 138 -2.28 15.71 12.14
N LEU A 139 -3.11 16.75 12.12
CA LEU A 139 -4.26 16.90 13.03
C LEU A 139 -5.58 16.46 12.37
N SER A 140 -5.54 15.95 11.15
CA SER A 140 -6.72 15.37 10.50
C SER A 140 -7.21 14.17 11.32
N PRO A 141 -8.53 14.09 11.62
CA PRO A 141 -9.10 12.93 12.31
C PRO A 141 -8.79 11.60 11.62
N ASP A 142 -8.82 11.56 10.28
CA ASP A 142 -8.55 10.32 9.53
C ASP A 142 -7.10 9.85 9.67
N VAL A 143 -6.15 10.79 9.60
CA VAL A 143 -4.72 10.50 9.72
C VAL A 143 -4.39 10.06 11.14
N LEU A 144 -4.98 10.71 12.16
CA LEU A 144 -4.80 10.32 13.55
C LEU A 144 -5.46 8.98 13.87
N ALA A 145 -6.63 8.68 13.28
CA ALA A 145 -7.34 7.43 13.51
C ALA A 145 -6.59 6.24 12.90
N HIS A 146 -6.13 6.36 11.65
CA HIS A 146 -5.52 5.24 10.93
C HIS A 146 -4.00 5.17 11.09
N GLY A 147 -3.34 6.29 11.37
CA GLY A 147 -1.86 6.40 11.41
C GLY A 147 -1.19 5.76 12.62
N GLN A 148 -1.99 5.15 13.49
CA GLN A 148 -1.55 4.46 14.69
C GLN A 148 -1.95 2.98 14.73
N LEU A 149 -2.77 2.50 13.79
CA LEU A 149 -3.28 1.13 13.79
C LEU A 149 -2.46 0.27 12.82
N VAL A 150 -2.26 -1.02 13.12
CA VAL A 150 -1.65 -1.98 12.17
C VAL A 150 -2.60 -2.29 11.00
N THR A 151 -2.75 -1.30 10.13
CA THR A 151 -3.57 -1.29 8.92
C THR A 151 -2.72 -0.87 7.73
N THR A 152 -3.27 -1.00 6.51
CA THR A 152 -2.55 -0.64 5.28
C THR A 152 -2.84 0.79 4.81
N ASP A 153 -3.77 1.51 5.45
CA ASP A 153 -4.39 2.74 4.92
C ASP A 153 -3.43 3.93 4.86
N VAL A 154 -2.72 4.21 5.96
CA VAL A 154 -1.74 5.31 5.96
C VAL A 154 -0.54 5.00 5.07
N GLY A 155 -0.14 3.73 4.99
CA GLY A 155 0.91 3.30 4.08
C GLY A 155 0.53 3.51 2.62
N ILE A 156 -0.67 3.10 2.20
CA ILE A 156 -1.11 3.31 0.81
C ILE A 156 -1.29 4.80 0.50
N ALA A 157 -1.82 5.60 1.45
CA ALA A 157 -1.96 7.04 1.28
C ALA A 157 -0.59 7.70 1.03
N LEU A 158 0.42 7.36 1.84
CA LEU A 158 1.79 7.83 1.65
C LEU A 158 2.35 7.43 0.28
N PHE A 159 2.31 6.14 -0.05
CA PHE A 159 2.95 5.66 -1.27
C PHE A 159 2.24 6.16 -2.52
N MET A 160 0.90 6.22 -2.55
CA MET A 160 0.16 6.83 -3.67
C MET A 160 0.51 8.32 -3.83
N PHE A 161 0.57 9.07 -2.72
CA PHE A 161 0.97 10.48 -2.75
C PHE A 161 2.39 10.63 -3.34
N LEU A 162 3.36 9.86 -2.83
CA LEU A 162 4.73 9.87 -3.34
C LEU A 162 4.82 9.43 -4.80
N SER A 163 4.04 8.43 -5.24
CA SER A 163 3.99 7.99 -6.65
C SER A 163 3.57 9.12 -7.56
N VAL A 164 2.49 9.82 -7.21
CA VAL A 164 1.98 10.95 -7.98
C VAL A 164 3.02 12.07 -8.04
N LEU A 165 3.62 12.44 -6.91
CA LEU A 165 4.63 13.50 -6.87
C LEU A 165 5.90 13.16 -7.66
N ALA A 166 6.40 11.94 -7.52
CA ALA A 166 7.60 11.49 -8.19
C ALA A 166 7.36 11.37 -9.70
N PHE A 167 6.20 10.85 -10.10
CA PHE A 167 5.83 10.75 -11.52
C PHE A 167 5.59 12.13 -12.14
N ASP A 168 4.90 13.04 -11.44
CA ASP A 168 4.73 14.44 -11.84
C ASP A 168 6.08 15.16 -12.02
N ALA A 169 7.06 14.86 -11.17
CA ALA A 169 8.42 15.36 -11.35
C ALA A 169 9.14 14.70 -12.54
N ALA A 170 8.94 13.40 -12.77
CA ALA A 170 9.53 12.66 -13.88
C ALA A 170 8.93 13.05 -15.24
N SER A 171 7.64 13.40 -15.29
CA SER A 171 6.93 13.79 -16.51
C SER A 171 7.40 15.13 -17.05
N ARG A 172 7.79 16.07 -16.17
CA ARG A 172 8.41 17.35 -16.57
C ARG A 172 9.88 17.23 -16.95
N ARG A 173 10.64 16.38 -16.27
CA ARG A 173 12.06 16.12 -16.58
C ARG A 173 12.39 14.67 -16.33
N VAL A 174 12.57 13.94 -17.44
CA VAL A 174 12.88 12.51 -17.44
C VAL A 174 14.37 12.34 -17.10
N SER A 175 14.66 11.83 -15.92
CA SER A 175 16.00 11.43 -15.51
C SER A 175 15.96 10.09 -14.79
N PRO A 176 17.04 9.28 -14.83
CA PRO A 176 17.04 7.97 -14.18
C PRO A 176 16.62 8.02 -12.72
N GLY A 177 17.14 8.98 -11.95
CA GLY A 177 16.78 9.13 -10.53
C GLY A 177 15.29 9.42 -10.29
N ARG A 178 14.65 10.24 -11.14
CA ARG A 178 13.21 10.56 -10.99
C ARG A 178 12.32 9.39 -11.40
N VAL A 179 12.69 8.70 -12.48
CA VAL A 179 11.96 7.51 -12.94
C VAL A 179 12.10 6.38 -11.91
N ILE A 180 13.29 6.18 -11.35
CA ILE A 180 13.52 5.21 -10.27
C ILE A 180 12.66 5.56 -9.06
N LEU A 181 12.66 6.82 -8.61
CA LEU A 181 11.85 7.24 -7.46
C LEU A 181 10.35 7.02 -7.70
N ALA A 182 9.85 7.33 -8.91
CA ALA A 182 8.46 7.07 -9.29
C ALA A 182 8.14 5.57 -9.29
N GLY A 183 9.03 4.74 -9.83
CA GLY A 183 8.91 3.28 -9.84
C GLY A 183 8.93 2.66 -8.44
N LEU A 184 9.83 3.12 -7.57
CA LEU A 184 9.91 2.66 -6.18
C LEU A 184 8.65 3.04 -5.39
N ALA A 185 8.17 4.27 -5.54
CA ALA A 185 6.96 4.72 -4.85
C ALA A 185 5.71 3.97 -5.36
N ALA A 186 5.54 3.85 -6.68
CA ALA A 186 4.43 3.09 -7.27
C ALA A 186 4.49 1.60 -6.89
N GLY A 187 5.68 0.99 -6.93
CA GLY A 187 5.90 -0.37 -6.46
C GLY A 187 5.53 -0.56 -5.00
N ALA A 188 5.93 0.37 -4.13
CA ALA A 188 5.55 0.34 -2.73
C ALA A 188 4.04 0.45 -2.52
N ALA A 189 3.34 1.28 -3.31
CA ALA A 189 1.89 1.36 -3.29
C ALA A 189 1.23 0.02 -3.70
N PHE A 190 1.64 -0.56 -4.83
CA PHE A 190 1.15 -1.88 -5.29
C PHE A 190 1.49 -3.01 -4.32
N ALA A 191 2.62 -2.93 -3.63
CA ALA A 191 3.02 -3.88 -2.59
C ALA A 191 2.32 -3.63 -1.25
N THR A 192 1.50 -2.59 -1.12
CA THR A 192 0.76 -2.25 0.11
C THR A 192 -0.73 -2.61 0.05
N LYS A 193 -1.45 -2.19 -1.00
CA LYS A 193 -2.92 -2.36 -1.08
C LYS A 193 -3.38 -2.44 -2.53
N PHE A 194 -4.37 -3.28 -2.83
CA PHE A 194 -4.88 -3.41 -4.21
C PHE A 194 -5.60 -2.17 -4.75
N SER A 195 -6.07 -1.27 -3.87
CA SER A 195 -6.58 0.05 -4.29
C SER A 195 -5.54 0.91 -5.02
N ALA A 196 -4.25 0.56 -4.92
CA ALA A 196 -3.18 1.10 -5.76
C ALA A 196 -3.45 0.99 -7.27
N VAL A 197 -4.37 0.11 -7.70
CA VAL A 197 -4.82 0.03 -9.10
C VAL A 197 -5.30 1.37 -9.65
N LEU A 198 -5.80 2.26 -8.79
CA LEU A 198 -6.16 3.64 -9.15
C LEU A 198 -4.97 4.48 -9.63
N LEU A 199 -3.72 4.10 -9.30
CA LEU A 199 -2.54 4.76 -9.85
C LEU A 199 -2.44 4.57 -11.36
N LEU A 200 -2.94 3.48 -11.94
CA LEU A 200 -2.87 3.26 -13.39
C LEU A 200 -3.55 4.40 -14.18
N PRO A 201 -4.85 4.72 -13.97
CA PRO A 201 -5.49 5.83 -14.65
C PRO A 201 -4.92 7.20 -14.21
N ILE A 202 -4.49 7.36 -12.95
CA ILE A 202 -3.91 8.64 -12.48
C ILE A 202 -2.60 8.94 -13.21
N LEU A 203 -1.66 7.99 -13.25
CA LEU A 203 -0.36 8.18 -13.90
C LEU A 203 -0.50 8.26 -15.42
N ALA A 204 -1.41 7.50 -16.02
CA ALA A 204 -1.75 7.63 -17.43
C ALA A 204 -2.30 9.02 -17.75
N SER A 205 -3.17 9.57 -16.90
CA SER A 205 -3.72 10.92 -17.09
C SER A 205 -2.62 11.99 -16.97
N LEU A 206 -1.71 11.88 -16.00
CA LEU A 206 -0.58 12.80 -15.87
C LEU A 206 0.38 12.72 -17.07
N ALA A 207 0.60 11.51 -17.59
CA ALA A 207 1.36 11.29 -18.81
C ALA A 207 0.69 11.97 -20.02
N LEU A 208 -0.63 11.81 -20.18
CA LEU A 208 -1.38 12.47 -21.23
C LEU A 208 -1.29 14.00 -21.11
N VAL A 209 -1.43 14.55 -19.90
CA VAL A 209 -1.24 15.99 -19.65
C VAL A 209 0.13 16.44 -20.14
N ALA A 210 1.21 15.74 -19.78
CA ALA A 210 2.57 16.08 -20.23
C ALA A 210 2.76 15.98 -21.76
N VAL A 211 2.03 15.07 -22.43
CA VAL A 211 2.03 14.93 -23.90
C VAL A 211 1.29 16.08 -24.59
N PHE A 212 0.26 16.65 -23.97
CA PHE A 212 -0.59 17.68 -24.59
C PHE A 212 -0.24 19.12 -24.18
N THR A 213 0.40 19.34 -23.02
CA THR A 213 0.84 20.68 -22.59
C THR A 213 1.92 21.23 -23.51
N PRO A 214 1.96 22.53 -23.84
CA PRO A 214 2.98 23.09 -24.73
C PRO A 214 4.39 23.09 -24.13
N GLU A 215 4.52 22.87 -22.82
CA GLU A 215 5.81 22.82 -22.13
C GLU A 215 6.69 21.66 -22.63
N PRO A 216 7.97 21.90 -22.92
CA PRO A 216 8.89 20.85 -23.32
C PRO A 216 9.18 19.90 -22.17
N VAL A 217 9.28 18.60 -22.48
CA VAL A 217 9.76 17.59 -21.53
C VAL A 217 11.28 17.53 -21.63
N ALA A 218 11.99 17.78 -20.52
CA ALA A 218 13.44 17.76 -20.51
C ALA A 218 13.98 16.34 -20.27
N LEU A 219 14.69 15.76 -21.24
CA LEU A 219 15.42 14.50 -21.07
C LEU A 219 16.81 14.79 -20.49
N ALA A 220 17.06 14.37 -19.26
CA ALA A 220 18.33 14.56 -18.56
C ALA A 220 18.99 13.22 -18.25
N LEU A 221 19.90 12.81 -19.14
CA LEU A 221 20.71 11.60 -18.98
C LEU A 221 22.07 11.93 -18.35
N PRO A 222 22.63 11.06 -17.48
CA PRO A 222 23.96 11.26 -16.92
C PRO A 222 25.02 11.46 -18.02
N GLY A 223 25.88 12.46 -17.84
CA GLY A 223 26.98 12.74 -18.78
C GLY A 223 26.56 13.40 -20.11
N ARG A 224 25.30 13.81 -20.27
CA ARG A 224 24.81 14.53 -21.46
C ARG A 224 24.09 15.82 -21.06
N PRO A 225 24.18 16.89 -21.87
CA PRO A 225 23.36 18.07 -21.65
C PRO A 225 21.86 17.71 -21.75
N PRO A 226 20.99 18.30 -20.91
CA PRO A 226 19.55 18.09 -21.02
C PRO A 226 19.05 18.41 -22.43
N ARG A 227 18.21 17.54 -22.98
CA ARG A 227 17.60 17.72 -24.29
C ARG A 227 16.11 17.93 -24.14
N ASP A 228 15.62 19.05 -24.65
CA ASP A 228 14.19 19.36 -24.62
C ASP A 228 13.46 18.63 -25.75
N MET A 229 12.35 17.99 -25.38
CA MET A 229 11.47 17.25 -26.27
C MET A 229 10.20 18.07 -26.47
N SER A 230 10.17 18.86 -27.55
CA SER A 230 9.04 19.75 -27.86
C SER A 230 7.95 19.10 -28.71
N SER A 231 8.32 18.17 -29.60
CA SER A 231 7.35 17.49 -30.48
C SER A 231 6.44 16.55 -29.68
N ARG A 232 5.17 16.44 -30.09
CA ARG A 232 4.18 15.58 -29.42
C ARG A 232 4.59 14.11 -29.47
N GLY A 233 5.08 13.64 -30.63
CA GLY A 233 5.54 12.24 -30.79
C GLY A 233 6.72 11.90 -29.88
N ALA A 234 7.67 12.82 -29.72
CA ALA A 234 8.79 12.65 -28.80
C ALA A 234 8.28 12.54 -27.35
N ARG A 235 7.39 13.44 -26.92
CA ARG A 235 6.82 13.42 -25.57
C ARG A 235 5.99 12.17 -25.30
N LEU A 236 5.21 11.71 -26.26
CA LEU A 236 4.47 10.45 -26.17
C LEU A 236 5.42 9.26 -25.94
N ALA A 237 6.49 9.17 -26.74
CA ALA A 237 7.50 8.13 -26.57
C ALA A 237 8.19 8.20 -25.20
N ALA A 238 8.58 9.40 -24.74
CA ALA A 238 9.18 9.57 -23.42
C ALA A 238 8.24 9.14 -22.29
N MET A 239 6.96 9.50 -22.35
CA MET A 239 5.98 9.13 -21.34
C MET A 239 5.66 7.63 -21.36
N ALA A 240 5.56 7.03 -22.55
CA ALA A 240 5.37 5.60 -22.70
C ALA A 240 6.55 4.81 -22.10
N VAL A 241 7.80 5.21 -22.41
CA VAL A 241 9.00 4.60 -21.83
C VAL A 241 9.05 4.81 -20.32
N THR A 242 8.72 6.01 -19.83
CA THR A 242 8.70 6.30 -18.39
C THR A 242 7.69 5.42 -17.65
N LEU A 243 6.46 5.30 -18.17
CA LEU A 243 5.44 4.42 -17.61
C LEU A 243 5.86 2.95 -17.64
N ALA A 244 6.47 2.49 -18.74
CA ALA A 244 6.97 1.12 -18.84
C ALA A 244 8.04 0.83 -17.78
N VAL A 245 9.03 1.73 -17.61
CA VAL A 245 10.08 1.56 -16.59
C VAL A 245 9.49 1.62 -15.17
N VAL A 246 8.56 2.54 -14.90
CA VAL A 246 7.85 2.61 -13.62
C VAL A 246 7.08 1.32 -13.35
N GLY A 247 6.42 0.75 -14.37
CA GLY A 247 5.71 -0.52 -14.28
C GLY A 247 6.65 -1.70 -13.97
N LEU A 248 7.79 -1.78 -14.67
CA LEU A 248 8.81 -2.82 -14.43
C LEU A 248 9.42 -2.73 -13.03
N LEU A 249 9.74 -1.52 -12.56
CA LEU A 249 10.22 -1.31 -11.19
C LEU A 249 9.15 -1.63 -10.17
N SER A 250 7.88 -1.28 -10.44
CA SER A 250 6.77 -1.62 -9.57
C SER A 250 6.61 -3.13 -9.44
N LEU A 251 6.73 -3.84 -10.55
CA LEU A 251 6.69 -5.30 -10.60
C LEU A 251 7.83 -5.91 -9.77
N LEU A 252 9.05 -5.38 -9.91
CA LEU A 252 10.20 -5.82 -9.13
C LEU A 252 9.97 -5.64 -7.62
N ILE A 253 9.40 -4.51 -7.20
CA ILE A 253 9.08 -4.26 -5.78
C ILE A 253 7.97 -5.18 -5.28
N VAL A 254 6.95 -5.45 -6.10
CA VAL A 254 5.93 -6.45 -5.77
C VAL A 254 6.61 -7.80 -5.53
N TRP A 255 7.42 -8.31 -6.46
CA TRP A 255 8.15 -9.57 -6.28
C TRP A 255 9.06 -9.57 -5.05
N ALA A 256 9.80 -8.49 -4.81
CA ALA A 256 10.66 -8.35 -3.64
C ALA A 256 9.86 -8.41 -2.33
N SER A 257 8.64 -7.86 -2.30
CA SER A 257 7.76 -7.89 -1.14
C SER A 257 7.24 -9.31 -0.80
N TYR A 258 7.22 -10.22 -1.78
CA TYR A 258 6.96 -11.65 -1.61
C TYR A 258 8.25 -12.48 -1.48
N GLY A 259 9.42 -11.85 -1.30
CA GLY A 259 10.70 -12.54 -1.19
C GLY A 259 11.08 -13.33 -2.44
N PHE A 260 10.64 -12.88 -3.62
CA PHE A 260 10.79 -13.57 -4.91
C PHE A 260 10.16 -14.98 -4.95
N ARG A 261 9.13 -15.22 -4.13
CA ARG A 261 8.34 -16.46 -4.12
C ARG A 261 7.01 -16.23 -4.82
N SER A 262 6.65 -17.14 -5.71
CA SER A 262 5.35 -17.07 -6.40
C SER A 262 4.20 -17.58 -5.52
N ARG A 263 4.42 -18.72 -4.85
CA ARG A 263 3.41 -19.49 -4.12
C ARG A 263 2.93 -18.78 -2.86
N LEU A 264 1.71 -19.12 -2.42
CA LEU A 264 1.17 -18.60 -1.16
C LEU A 264 1.86 -19.26 0.03
N SER A 265 2.12 -20.55 -0.05
CA SER A 265 2.72 -21.33 1.02
C SER A 265 3.97 -22.09 0.51
N PRO A 266 5.05 -22.15 1.31
CA PRO A 266 6.17 -23.06 1.03
C PRO A 266 5.79 -24.53 1.22
N ASP A 267 4.75 -24.83 2.02
CA ASP A 267 4.22 -26.18 2.22
C ASP A 267 3.37 -26.62 1.00
N PRO A 268 3.80 -27.65 0.25
CA PRO A 268 3.08 -28.12 -0.94
C PRO A 268 1.68 -28.66 -0.66
N THR A 269 1.45 -29.24 0.52
CA THR A 269 0.14 -29.82 0.88
C THR A 269 -0.91 -28.72 1.06
N VAL A 270 -0.51 -27.62 1.70
CA VAL A 270 -1.33 -26.44 1.89
C VAL A 270 -1.52 -25.72 0.57
N GLU A 271 -0.46 -25.61 -0.24
CA GLU A 271 -0.52 -24.98 -1.56
C GLU A 271 -1.54 -25.68 -2.45
N ALA A 272 -1.54 -27.02 -2.47
CA ALA A 272 -2.51 -27.82 -3.22
C ALA A 272 -3.96 -27.67 -2.72
N ALA A 273 -4.15 -27.29 -1.45
CA ALA A 273 -5.46 -27.06 -0.84
C ALA A 273 -6.05 -25.66 -1.12
N PHE A 274 -5.37 -24.81 -1.90
CA PHE A 274 -5.96 -23.56 -2.38
C PHE A 274 -6.89 -23.79 -3.56
N GLU A 275 -8.19 -23.66 -3.31
CA GLU A 275 -9.23 -23.80 -4.33
C GLU A 275 -9.35 -22.53 -5.17
N TRP A 276 -8.55 -22.45 -6.25
CA TRP A 276 -8.59 -21.34 -7.21
C TRP A 276 -9.96 -21.11 -7.84
N SER A 277 -10.74 -22.19 -8.04
CA SER A 277 -12.13 -22.11 -8.51
C SER A 277 -13.04 -21.28 -7.60
N ARG A 278 -12.72 -21.15 -6.31
CA ARG A 278 -13.52 -20.32 -5.38
C ARG A 278 -13.23 -18.84 -5.51
N VAL A 279 -12.09 -18.43 -6.06
CA VAL A 279 -11.70 -17.02 -6.20
C VAL A 279 -11.76 -16.52 -7.64
N GLU A 280 -11.70 -17.43 -8.62
CA GLU A 280 -11.85 -17.06 -10.03
C GLU A 280 -13.22 -16.41 -10.30
N PRO A 281 -13.28 -15.32 -11.08
CA PRO A 281 -14.55 -14.71 -11.46
C PRO A 281 -15.34 -15.62 -12.40
N ASP A 282 -16.64 -15.73 -12.19
CA ASP A 282 -17.55 -16.52 -13.05
C ASP A 282 -17.87 -15.83 -14.39
N SER A 283 -17.42 -14.58 -14.59
CA SER A 283 -17.73 -13.82 -15.80
C SER A 283 -16.96 -14.32 -17.02
N ALA A 284 -17.64 -14.31 -18.18
CA ALA A 284 -17.12 -14.79 -19.46
C ALA A 284 -15.85 -14.07 -19.93
N LEU A 285 -15.59 -12.85 -19.44
CA LEU A 285 -14.40 -12.07 -19.78
C LEU A 285 -13.34 -12.08 -18.66
N GLN A 286 -13.73 -11.90 -17.39
CA GLN A 286 -12.73 -11.76 -16.32
C GLN A 286 -12.11 -13.12 -15.94
N GLY A 287 -12.86 -14.22 -16.05
CA GLY A 287 -12.34 -15.57 -15.76
C GLY A 287 -11.15 -15.96 -16.64
N PRO A 288 -11.27 -15.90 -17.99
CA PRO A 288 -10.15 -16.15 -18.89
C PRO A 288 -8.96 -15.21 -18.67
N VAL A 289 -9.21 -13.92 -18.42
CA VAL A 289 -8.14 -12.94 -18.15
C VAL A 289 -7.40 -13.29 -16.85
N ALA A 290 -8.12 -13.64 -15.78
CA ALA A 290 -7.52 -14.07 -14.52
C ALA A 290 -6.60 -15.29 -14.70
N ARG A 291 -7.06 -16.29 -15.48
CA ARG A 291 -6.26 -17.48 -15.82
C ARG A 291 -5.04 -17.14 -16.66
N LEU A 292 -5.17 -16.22 -17.62
CA LEU A 292 -4.04 -15.76 -18.44
C LEU A 292 -2.99 -15.03 -17.60
N VAL A 293 -3.43 -14.11 -16.72
CA VAL A 293 -2.52 -13.38 -15.81
C VAL A 293 -1.78 -14.36 -14.91
N ARG A 294 -2.48 -15.35 -14.35
CA ARG A 294 -1.86 -16.41 -13.56
C ARG A 294 -0.85 -17.23 -14.37
N ALA A 295 -1.23 -17.68 -15.56
CA ALA A 295 -0.37 -18.48 -16.43
C ALA A 295 0.86 -17.72 -16.95
N SER A 296 0.78 -16.38 -17.03
CA SER A 296 1.89 -15.54 -17.51
C SER A 296 3.12 -15.58 -16.59
N GLY A 297 2.94 -15.90 -15.30
CA GLY A 297 4.02 -15.84 -14.30
C GLY A 297 4.60 -14.44 -14.08
N VAL A 298 3.97 -13.39 -14.61
CA VAL A 298 4.45 -12.01 -14.49
C VAL A 298 4.33 -11.54 -13.04
N LEU A 299 3.24 -11.88 -12.36
CA LEU A 299 2.98 -11.55 -10.95
C LEU A 299 3.12 -12.81 -10.08
N PRO A 300 3.48 -12.68 -8.79
CA PRO A 300 3.42 -13.80 -7.85
C PRO A 300 2.00 -14.40 -7.80
N GLU A 301 1.88 -15.72 -7.80
CA GLU A 301 0.58 -16.40 -7.63
C GLU A 301 -0.13 -15.92 -6.36
N ALA A 302 0.61 -15.66 -5.27
CA ALA A 302 0.06 -15.08 -4.04
C ALA A 302 -0.59 -13.70 -4.24
N PHE A 303 0.00 -12.84 -5.08
CA PHE A 303 -0.57 -11.54 -5.42
C PHE A 303 -1.85 -11.71 -6.25
N VAL A 304 -1.82 -12.59 -7.25
CA VAL A 304 -2.98 -12.85 -8.12
C VAL A 304 -4.14 -13.45 -7.31
N PHE A 305 -3.87 -14.46 -6.50
CA PHE A 305 -4.86 -15.07 -5.61
C PHE A 305 -5.48 -14.03 -4.68
N GLY A 306 -4.63 -13.21 -4.05
CA GLY A 306 -5.05 -12.13 -3.18
C GLY A 306 -5.98 -11.12 -3.85
N PHE A 307 -5.61 -10.69 -5.07
CA PHE A 307 -6.39 -9.74 -5.85
C PHE A 307 -7.77 -10.30 -6.22
N LEU A 308 -7.82 -11.55 -6.69
CA LEU A 308 -9.08 -12.22 -7.02
C LEU A 308 -9.96 -12.42 -5.79
N ARG A 309 -9.36 -12.81 -4.65
CA ARG A 309 -10.09 -12.95 -3.38
C ARG A 309 -10.64 -11.61 -2.90
N PHE A 310 -9.87 -10.53 -2.99
CA PHE A 310 -10.33 -9.17 -2.68
C PHE A 310 -11.50 -8.75 -3.58
N PHE A 311 -11.38 -8.99 -4.88
CA PHE A 311 -12.42 -8.63 -5.85
C PHE A 311 -13.73 -9.39 -5.57
N LYS A 312 -13.65 -10.70 -5.29
CA LYS A 312 -14.82 -11.50 -4.90
C LYS A 312 -15.43 -11.06 -3.58
N HIS A 313 -14.61 -10.68 -2.60
CA HIS A 313 -15.11 -10.17 -1.31
C HIS A 313 -15.72 -8.75 -1.40
N SER A 314 -15.63 -8.07 -2.55
CA SER A 314 -16.31 -6.80 -2.82
C SER A 314 -17.80 -6.96 -3.17
N GLU A 315 -18.36 -8.15 -2.96
CA GLU A 315 -19.80 -8.40 -3.05
C GLU A 315 -20.62 -7.47 -2.14
N PRO A 316 -21.89 -7.17 -2.51
CA PRO A 316 -22.82 -6.34 -1.74
C PRO A 316 -22.85 -6.71 -0.25
N ARG A 317 -22.67 -5.73 0.63
CA ARG A 317 -22.77 -5.91 2.08
C ARG A 317 -23.68 -4.83 2.67
N PRO A 318 -24.35 -5.11 3.81
CA PRO A 318 -25.12 -4.09 4.49
C PRO A 318 -24.25 -2.89 4.85
N ALA A 319 -24.55 -1.75 4.24
CA ALA A 319 -23.96 -0.45 4.53
C ALA A 319 -25.02 0.46 5.17
N PHE A 320 -24.58 1.41 6.01
CA PHE A 320 -25.45 2.38 6.67
C PHE A 320 -25.03 3.80 6.30
N LEU A 321 -26.00 4.65 5.95
CA LEU A 321 -25.79 6.09 5.72
C LEU A 321 -27.06 6.86 6.07
N LEU A 322 -26.94 7.89 6.92
CA LEU A 322 -28.03 8.83 7.25
C LEU A 322 -29.36 8.15 7.64
N GLY A 323 -29.29 7.14 8.51
CA GLY A 323 -30.48 6.42 8.99
C GLY A 323 -31.01 5.34 8.04
N ARG A 324 -30.35 5.10 6.90
CA ARG A 324 -30.75 4.10 5.91
C ARG A 324 -29.75 2.95 5.86
N VAL A 325 -30.25 1.75 5.63
CA VAL A 325 -29.43 0.56 5.34
C VAL A 325 -29.61 0.18 3.88
N SER A 326 -28.51 -0.11 3.18
CA SER A 326 -28.51 -0.55 1.77
C SER A 326 -27.45 -1.61 1.58
N ASN A 327 -27.76 -2.67 0.82
CA ASN A 327 -26.75 -3.66 0.40
C ASN A 327 -25.97 -3.19 -0.84
N GLU A 328 -26.50 -2.21 -1.59
CA GLU A 328 -25.89 -1.69 -2.82
C GLU A 328 -25.13 -0.38 -2.59
N GLY A 329 -25.25 0.22 -1.40
CA GLY A 329 -24.61 1.49 -1.04
C GLY A 329 -25.30 2.73 -1.65
N TRP A 330 -24.56 3.84 -1.73
CA TRP A 330 -24.99 5.12 -2.29
C TRP A 330 -23.87 5.73 -3.13
N TRP A 331 -24.19 6.24 -4.33
CA TRP A 331 -23.20 6.91 -5.18
C TRP A 331 -22.56 8.15 -4.52
N TYR A 332 -23.29 8.80 -3.62
CA TYR A 332 -22.87 9.96 -2.86
C TYR A 332 -22.27 9.62 -1.49
N PHE A 333 -22.01 8.34 -1.18
CA PHE A 333 -21.47 7.94 0.12
C PHE A 333 -20.16 8.69 0.42
N PHE A 334 -19.18 8.62 -0.48
CA PHE A 334 -17.86 9.21 -0.25
C PHE A 334 -17.88 10.74 -0.07
N PRO A 335 -18.57 11.53 -0.93
CA PRO A 335 -18.65 12.99 -0.72
C PRO A 335 -19.40 13.43 0.56
N VAL A 336 -20.21 12.56 1.16
CA VAL A 336 -20.95 12.88 2.40
C VAL A 336 -20.16 12.48 3.64
N THR A 337 -19.39 11.41 3.57
CA THR A 337 -18.65 10.87 4.74
C THR A 337 -17.25 11.42 4.90
N PHE A 338 -16.65 11.98 3.84
CA PHE A 338 -15.28 12.51 3.80
C PHE A 338 -15.26 13.90 3.14
#